data_AF-A0A4R3KVJ5-F1
#
_entry.id   AF-A0A4R3KVJ5-F1
#
_cell.length_a   1.000
_cell.length_b   1.000
_cell.length_c   1.000
_cell.angle_alpha   90.00
_cell.angle_beta   90.00
_cell.angle_gamma   90.00
#
_symmetry.space_group_name_H-M   'P 1'
#
loop_
_entity.id
_entity.type
_entity.pdbx_description
1 polymer ?
#
loop_
_entity_poly.entity_id
_entity_poly.type
_entity_poly.pdbx_seq_one_letter_code
_entity_poly.pdbx_strand_id
1 'polypeptide(L)'
;MNKLILWLGFSIVFSYPMKEACAQSDQLKPRFPPADNAFYQDQLGYALKIYDRFEGEQAGIYNGRGYTPYIHRITGHPYAVSEDWKRGEIFYGGRLYRQVLLRYDIARNEVLVQAYDSPILIVLQNEQIDYFAFPGYRFVRLGADSISGLPAGFYHTTYDGKIKTLVRMTKEIREHISEMTVKREFIAGNYFYIGKDGVYYPADSKAAVLKILAGRKGMLKKYLKQQKIRFRDDPGLAIAKIAEYYDKISRQ
;
A
#
# COMPACT_ATOMS: atom_id res chain seq x y z
N MET A 1 -58.46 -41.87 16.55
CA MET A 1 -59.08 -41.30 17.78
C MET A 1 -58.55 -39.87 17.88
N ASN A 2 -59.30 -38.79 17.65
CA ASN A 2 -60.44 -38.25 18.42
C ASN A 2 -60.12 -38.17 19.92
N LYS A 3 -60.21 -37.04 20.65
CA LYS A 3 -60.83 -35.69 20.45
C LYS A 3 -59.82 -34.62 21.01
N LEU A 4 -59.75 -33.33 20.67
CA LEU A 4 -60.69 -32.21 20.42
C LEU A 4 -61.49 -31.72 21.65
N ILE A 5 -61.05 -30.60 22.28
CA ILE A 5 -61.84 -29.65 23.11
C ILE A 5 -61.31 -28.20 22.91
N LEU A 6 -62.21 -27.22 23.02
CA LEU A 6 -62.09 -25.78 22.76
C LEU A 6 -62.36 -24.99 24.07
N TRP A 7 -62.02 -23.70 24.29
CA TRP A 7 -61.40 -22.63 23.47
C TRP A 7 -60.70 -21.56 24.37
N LEU A 8 -60.63 -20.29 23.89
CA LEU A 8 -60.19 -19.04 24.54
C LEU A 8 -58.66 -18.79 24.52
N GLY A 9 -58.11 -17.76 23.89
CA GLY A 9 -58.71 -16.62 23.19
C GLY A 9 -58.07 -15.32 23.64
N PHE A 10 -57.01 -14.88 22.96
CA PHE A 10 -56.54 -13.49 23.02
C PHE A 10 -55.71 -13.15 21.77
N SER A 11 -56.32 -12.48 20.79
CA SER A 11 -55.59 -11.84 19.70
C SER A 11 -55.05 -10.51 20.19
N ILE A 12 -53.76 -10.45 20.56
CA ILE A 12 -53.08 -9.16 20.70
C ILE A 12 -52.61 -8.74 19.31
N VAL A 13 -53.48 -8.02 18.60
CA VAL A 13 -53.07 -7.20 17.46
C VAL A 13 -52.25 -6.05 18.01
N PHE A 14 -50.93 -6.19 18.05
CA PHE A 14 -50.03 -5.07 18.29
C PHE A 14 -50.03 -4.17 17.05
N SER A 15 -51.04 -3.29 16.98
CA SER A 15 -51.10 -2.19 16.02
C SER A 15 -50.05 -1.14 16.36
N TYR A 16 -48.78 -1.44 16.04
CA TYR A 16 -47.71 -0.45 16.11
C TYR A 16 -48.01 0.71 15.13
N PRO A 17 -48.00 1.97 15.59
CA PRO A 17 -48.32 3.09 14.73
C PRO A 17 -47.21 3.32 13.69
N MET A 18 -47.60 3.29 12.41
CA MET A 18 -46.77 3.66 11.24
C MET A 18 -46.46 5.18 11.20
N LYS A 19 -45.90 5.74 12.29
CA LYS A 19 -45.47 7.15 12.37
C LYS A 19 -44.05 7.36 12.91
N GLU A 20 -43.44 6.39 13.59
CA GLU A 20 -42.10 6.56 14.17
C GLU A 20 -40.97 6.15 13.22
N ALA A 21 -41.25 5.32 12.20
CA ALA A 21 -40.25 4.88 11.22
C ALA A 21 -39.68 6.01 10.32
N CYS A 22 -40.33 7.18 10.27
CA CYS A 22 -39.90 8.31 9.44
C CYS A 22 -38.97 9.30 10.17
N ALA A 23 -38.82 9.18 11.50
CA ALA A 23 -38.02 10.12 12.30
C ALA A 23 -36.53 9.73 12.40
N GLN A 24 -36.20 8.45 12.23
CA GLN A 24 -34.84 7.93 12.41
C GLN A 24 -33.92 8.14 11.19
N SER A 25 -34.49 8.35 9.99
CA SER A 25 -33.72 8.45 8.74
C SER A 25 -33.01 9.80 8.53
N ASP A 26 -33.38 10.84 9.28
CA ASP A 26 -32.84 12.19 9.07
C ASP A 26 -31.50 12.43 9.81
N GLN A 27 -31.09 11.49 10.68
CA GLN A 27 -29.83 11.54 11.44
C GLN A 27 -28.63 10.93 10.69
N LEU A 28 -28.83 10.36 9.49
CA LEU A 28 -27.79 9.73 8.67
C LEU A 28 -27.45 10.53 7.39
N LYS A 29 -27.75 11.84 7.38
CA LYS A 29 -27.12 12.75 6.41
C LYS A 29 -25.63 12.88 6.76
N PRO A 30 -24.70 12.76 5.81
CA PRO A 30 -23.29 13.06 6.08
C PRO A 30 -23.20 14.52 6.55
N ARG A 31 -22.76 14.73 7.79
CA ARG A 31 -22.47 16.07 8.31
C ARG A 31 -21.26 16.61 7.57
N PHE A 32 -21.52 17.28 6.45
CA PHE A 32 -20.58 18.25 5.92
C PHE A 32 -20.28 19.26 7.04
N PRO A 33 -19.01 19.50 7.37
CA PRO A 33 -18.63 20.48 8.37
C PRO A 33 -19.12 21.87 7.94
N PRO A 34 -19.40 22.77 8.90
CA PRO A 34 -20.01 24.06 8.60
C PRO A 34 -19.17 24.84 7.59
N ALA A 35 -19.86 25.49 6.64
CA ALA A 35 -19.25 26.19 5.52
C ALA A 35 -18.25 27.28 5.95
N ASP A 36 -18.36 27.80 7.18
CA ASP A 36 -17.49 28.87 7.69
C ASP A 36 -16.12 28.35 8.17
N ASN A 37 -15.88 27.04 8.11
CA ASN A 37 -14.60 26.46 8.49
C ASN A 37 -13.57 26.67 7.36
N ALA A 38 -12.67 27.64 7.53
CA ALA A 38 -11.70 28.10 6.54
C ALA A 38 -10.91 26.97 5.86
N PHE A 39 -10.56 25.90 6.59
CA PHE A 39 -9.88 24.73 6.03
C PHE A 39 -10.70 24.02 4.94
N TYR A 40 -12.02 23.93 5.12
CA TYR A 40 -12.91 23.30 4.14
C TYR A 40 -13.21 24.23 2.96
N GLN A 41 -13.28 25.55 3.18
CA GLN A 41 -13.38 26.52 2.09
C GLN A 41 -12.12 26.55 1.22
N ASP A 42 -10.94 26.47 1.83
CA ASP A 42 -9.69 26.28 1.09
C ASP A 42 -9.75 24.98 0.27
N GLN A 43 -10.08 23.84 0.90
CA GLN A 43 -10.17 22.56 0.18
C GLN A 43 -11.17 22.58 -0.98
N LEU A 44 -12.35 23.19 -0.81
CA LEU A 44 -13.34 23.38 -1.88
C LEU A 44 -12.82 24.31 -3.00
N GLY A 45 -12.28 25.47 -2.63
CA GLY A 45 -11.73 26.43 -3.59
C GLY A 45 -10.56 25.88 -4.40
N TYR A 46 -9.75 25.00 -3.81
CA TYR A 46 -8.70 24.28 -4.54
C TYR A 46 -9.23 23.10 -5.36
N ALA A 47 -10.25 22.37 -4.90
CA ALA A 47 -10.88 21.32 -5.71
C ALA A 47 -11.47 21.90 -7.00
N LEU A 48 -12.11 23.07 -6.92
CA LEU A 48 -12.56 23.84 -8.08
C LEU A 48 -11.38 24.27 -8.98
N LYS A 49 -10.30 24.84 -8.42
CA LYS A 49 -9.09 25.19 -9.21
C LYS A 49 -8.44 23.99 -9.92
N ILE A 50 -8.45 22.80 -9.32
CA ILE A 50 -7.98 21.57 -9.96
C ILE A 50 -8.92 21.21 -11.12
N TYR A 51 -10.24 21.24 -10.90
CA TYR A 51 -11.24 20.96 -11.93
C TYR A 51 -11.17 21.94 -13.12
N ASP A 52 -11.02 23.24 -12.85
CA ASP A 52 -11.01 24.30 -13.88
C ASP A 52 -9.70 24.37 -14.68
N ARG A 53 -8.56 23.98 -14.08
CA ARG A 53 -7.22 24.07 -14.71
C ARG A 53 -6.84 22.82 -15.51
N PHE A 54 -7.46 21.68 -15.23
CA PHE A 54 -7.20 20.43 -15.94
C PHE A 54 -8.27 20.15 -16.98
N GLU A 55 -7.89 20.09 -18.25
CA GLU A 55 -8.72 19.49 -19.31
C GLU A 55 -8.89 17.98 -19.07
N GLY A 56 -9.80 17.61 -18.15
CA GLY A 56 -10.38 16.27 -17.90
C GLY A 56 -9.43 15.13 -17.51
N GLU A 57 -8.37 14.90 -18.27
CA GLU A 57 -7.62 13.65 -18.37
C GLU A 57 -6.65 13.39 -17.21
N GLN A 58 -6.06 14.45 -16.66
CA GLN A 58 -5.11 14.38 -15.54
C GLN A 58 -5.78 14.65 -14.19
N ALA A 59 -7.01 15.16 -14.16
CA ALA A 59 -7.74 15.40 -12.91
C ALA A 59 -8.10 14.10 -12.17
N GLY A 60 -8.25 12.98 -12.89
CA GLY A 60 -8.71 11.70 -12.35
C GLY A 60 -7.83 11.07 -11.27
N ILE A 61 -6.55 11.43 -11.18
CA ILE A 61 -5.66 10.98 -10.09
C ILE A 61 -5.91 11.72 -8.77
N TYR A 62 -6.53 12.91 -8.81
CA TYR A 62 -6.73 13.77 -7.64
C TYR A 62 -8.07 13.54 -6.93
N ASN A 63 -8.57 12.30 -6.95
CA ASN A 63 -9.83 11.88 -6.35
C ASN A 63 -9.67 11.15 -4.98
N GLY A 64 -8.49 11.24 -4.37
CA GLY A 64 -8.17 10.67 -3.07
C GLY A 64 -8.52 11.59 -1.90
N ARG A 65 -8.31 11.12 -0.66
CA ARG A 65 -8.47 11.97 0.53
C ARG A 65 -7.25 12.86 0.76
N GLY A 66 -7.42 13.97 1.47
CA GLY A 66 -6.28 14.76 1.95
C GLY A 66 -5.35 13.94 2.87
N TYR A 67 -4.04 14.18 2.76
CA TYR A 67 -3.06 13.60 3.67
C TYR A 67 -3.11 14.27 5.04
N THR A 68 -3.06 13.45 6.10
CA THR A 68 -2.95 13.92 7.49
C THR A 68 -1.51 13.70 7.96
N PRO A 69 -0.74 14.75 8.29
CA PRO A 69 0.65 14.60 8.73
C PRO A 69 0.74 13.80 10.05
N TYR A 70 1.93 13.27 10.34
CA TYR A 70 2.21 12.69 11.66
C TYR A 70 2.29 13.80 12.70
N ILE A 71 1.85 13.48 13.92
CA ILE A 71 2.10 14.33 15.09
C ILE A 71 3.61 14.54 15.27
N HIS A 72 3.98 15.76 15.67
CA HIS A 72 5.38 16.14 15.85
C HIS A 72 6.08 15.26 16.92
N ARG A 73 7.42 15.17 16.83
CA ARG A 73 8.32 14.37 17.70
C ARG A 73 8.38 12.86 17.38
N ILE A 74 8.57 12.51 16.10
CA ILE A 74 9.04 11.17 15.69
C ILE A 74 10.36 11.35 14.94
N THR A 75 11.39 10.60 15.31
CA THR A 75 12.71 10.61 14.68
C THR A 75 12.69 9.85 13.35
N GLY A 76 13.25 10.46 12.30
CA GLY A 76 13.25 9.92 10.94
C GLY A 76 11.95 10.20 10.18
N HIS A 77 11.73 9.48 9.08
CA HIS A 77 10.60 9.69 8.18
C HIS A 77 9.87 8.39 7.82
N PRO A 78 8.56 8.41 7.52
CA PRO A 78 7.76 7.22 7.20
C PRO A 78 7.95 6.70 5.77
N TYR A 79 8.64 7.45 4.90
CA TYR A 79 8.67 7.16 3.45
C TYR A 79 9.68 6.08 3.04
N ALA A 80 9.43 5.43 1.90
CA ALA A 80 10.16 4.26 1.41
C ALA A 80 11.65 4.48 1.14
N VAL A 81 12.03 5.64 0.59
CA VAL A 81 13.37 5.89 0.03
C VAL A 81 14.01 7.14 0.62
N SER A 82 13.37 8.30 0.45
CA SER A 82 13.79 9.56 1.08
C SER A 82 12.58 10.42 1.41
N GLU A 83 12.80 11.57 2.06
CA GLU A 83 11.75 12.54 2.39
C GLU A 83 11.27 13.33 1.17
N ASP A 84 12.15 13.49 0.18
CA ASP A 84 11.87 14.23 -1.05
C ASP A 84 10.78 13.58 -1.88
N TRP A 85 9.94 14.44 -2.43
CA TRP A 85 9.07 14.11 -3.53
C TRP A 85 9.86 13.66 -4.76
N LYS A 86 9.45 12.54 -5.36
CA LYS A 86 10.07 12.02 -6.58
C LYS A 86 9.10 12.14 -7.74
N ARG A 87 9.60 12.54 -8.91
CA ARG A 87 8.81 12.55 -10.14
C ARG A 87 8.84 11.15 -10.77
N GLY A 88 7.68 10.63 -11.14
CA GLY A 88 7.52 9.25 -11.57
C GLY A 88 6.29 9.00 -12.43
N GLU A 89 5.90 7.74 -12.51
CA GLU A 89 4.69 7.26 -13.17
C GLU A 89 3.86 6.38 -12.23
N ILE A 90 2.55 6.32 -12.48
CA ILE A 90 1.62 5.51 -11.70
C ILE A 90 0.46 5.08 -12.58
N PHE A 91 0.12 3.79 -12.50
CA PHE A 91 -1.06 3.24 -13.15
C PHE A 91 -2.17 3.14 -12.11
N TYR A 92 -3.20 3.96 -12.29
CA TYR A 92 -4.27 4.20 -11.33
C TYR A 92 -5.62 4.23 -12.03
N GLY A 93 -6.60 3.47 -11.54
CA GLY A 93 -7.97 3.43 -12.09
C GLY A 93 -8.01 3.06 -13.58
N GLY A 94 -7.14 2.15 -14.04
CA GLY A 94 -7.04 1.75 -15.44
C GLY A 94 -6.26 2.70 -16.37
N ARG A 95 -5.65 3.77 -15.83
CA ARG A 95 -4.95 4.81 -16.62
C ARG A 95 -3.51 5.01 -16.14
N LEU A 96 -2.58 5.19 -17.09
CA LEU A 96 -1.19 5.55 -16.80
C LEU A 96 -1.03 7.08 -16.71
N TYR A 97 -0.66 7.57 -15.53
CA TYR A 97 -0.25 8.94 -15.30
C TYR A 97 1.28 9.02 -15.27
N ARG A 98 1.87 10.02 -15.93
CA ARG A 98 3.31 10.21 -16.06
C ARG A 98 3.73 11.58 -15.53
N GLN A 99 5.00 11.70 -15.16
CA GLN A 99 5.57 12.93 -14.57
C GLN A 99 4.86 13.37 -13.28
N VAL A 100 4.14 12.45 -12.62
CA VAL A 100 3.42 12.69 -11.36
C VAL A 100 4.45 12.87 -10.25
N LEU A 101 4.25 13.87 -9.41
CA LEU A 101 5.07 14.04 -8.21
C LEU A 101 4.48 13.20 -7.08
N LEU A 102 5.19 12.15 -6.70
CA LEU A 102 4.69 11.10 -5.82
C LEU A 102 5.69 10.73 -4.71
N ARG A 103 5.16 10.20 -3.62
CA ARG A 103 5.93 9.74 -2.46
C ARG A 103 5.17 8.61 -1.76
N TYR A 104 5.87 7.56 -1.37
CA TYR A 104 5.25 6.38 -0.75
C TYR A 104 5.56 6.33 0.76
N ASP A 105 4.53 6.47 1.58
CA ASP A 105 4.56 6.28 3.03
C ASP A 105 4.41 4.78 3.35
N ILE A 106 5.51 4.13 3.74
CA ILE A 106 5.55 2.70 4.06
C ILE A 106 5.19 2.38 5.51
N ALA A 107 4.95 3.40 6.34
CA ALA A 107 4.47 3.20 7.71
C ALA A 107 2.94 3.10 7.77
N ARG A 108 2.23 3.79 6.87
CA ARG A 108 0.77 3.66 6.68
C ARG A 108 0.37 2.88 5.43
N ASN A 109 1.32 2.50 4.57
CA ASN A 109 1.05 1.92 3.25
C ASN A 109 0.16 2.87 2.40
N GLU A 110 0.55 4.16 2.35
CA GLU A 110 -0.18 5.24 1.66
C GLU A 110 0.67 5.78 0.49
N VAL A 111 0.12 5.75 -0.73
CA VAL A 111 0.73 6.43 -1.89
C VAL A 111 0.22 7.86 -1.94
N LEU A 112 1.14 8.81 -1.79
CA LEU A 112 0.87 10.24 -1.81
C LEU A 112 1.20 10.82 -3.18
N VAL A 113 0.34 11.69 -3.69
CA VAL A 113 0.64 12.58 -4.83
C VAL A 113 0.48 14.04 -4.41
N GLN A 114 1.33 14.91 -4.94
CA GLN A 114 1.10 16.35 -4.86
C GLN A 114 0.20 16.78 -6.02
N ALA A 115 -0.85 17.56 -5.72
CA ALA A 115 -1.65 18.22 -6.74
C ALA A 115 -0.77 19.19 -7.54
N TYR A 116 -0.93 19.23 -8.86
CA TYR A 116 -0.08 20.05 -9.73
C TYR A 116 -0.12 21.53 -9.32
N ASP A 117 1.07 22.12 -9.14
CA ASP A 117 1.23 23.54 -8.75
C ASP A 117 0.44 23.92 -7.49
N SER A 118 0.29 22.99 -6.54
CA SER A 118 -0.52 23.15 -5.34
C SER A 118 0.13 22.51 -4.10
N PRO A 119 0.00 23.10 -2.90
CA PRO A 119 0.49 22.49 -1.66
C PRO A 119 -0.33 21.26 -1.22
N ILE A 120 -1.44 20.95 -1.90
CA ILE A 120 -2.34 19.85 -1.52
C ILE A 120 -1.70 18.49 -1.79
N LEU A 121 -1.74 17.65 -0.76
CA LEU A 121 -1.25 16.29 -0.77
C LEU A 121 -2.44 15.33 -0.70
N ILE A 122 -2.52 14.42 -1.67
CA ILE A 122 -3.65 13.51 -1.86
C ILE A 122 -3.17 12.08 -1.65
N VAL A 123 -3.86 11.34 -0.78
CA VAL A 123 -3.68 9.91 -0.55
C VAL A 123 -4.55 9.15 -1.54
N LEU A 124 -3.90 8.40 -2.43
CA LEU A 124 -4.58 7.59 -3.42
C LEU A 124 -5.24 6.35 -2.81
N GLN A 125 -6.31 5.88 -3.45
CA GLN A 125 -6.99 4.66 -3.06
C GLN A 125 -6.17 3.46 -3.53
N ASN A 126 -5.52 2.75 -2.61
CA ASN A 126 -4.58 1.67 -2.93
C ASN A 126 -5.19 0.62 -3.86
N GLU A 127 -6.47 0.33 -3.71
CA GLU A 127 -7.25 -0.66 -4.47
C GLU A 127 -7.28 -0.38 -5.96
N GLN A 128 -7.14 0.89 -6.35
CA GLN A 128 -7.10 1.33 -7.75
C GLN A 128 -5.67 1.46 -8.30
N ILE A 129 -4.62 1.22 -7.49
CA ILE A 129 -3.21 1.33 -7.91
C ILE A 129 -2.69 -0.05 -8.30
N ASP A 130 -2.42 -0.28 -9.59
CA ASP A 130 -1.76 -1.50 -10.06
C ASP A 130 -0.25 -1.43 -9.80
N TYR A 131 0.38 -0.30 -10.15
CA TYR A 131 1.80 -0.04 -9.89
C TYR A 131 2.11 1.45 -9.85
N PHE A 132 3.23 1.80 -9.22
CA PHE A 132 3.88 3.10 -9.36
C PHE A 132 5.39 2.94 -9.45
N ALA A 133 6.07 3.89 -10.10
CA ALA A 133 7.52 3.86 -10.28
C ALA A 133 8.12 5.27 -10.24
N PHE A 134 9.34 5.36 -9.75
CA PHE A 134 10.19 6.54 -9.75
C PHE A 134 11.66 6.09 -9.90
N PRO A 135 12.63 6.99 -10.15
CA PRO A 135 13.99 6.57 -10.48
C PRO A 135 14.60 5.56 -9.49
N GLY A 136 14.96 4.37 -9.98
CA GLY A 136 15.49 3.25 -9.20
C GLY A 136 14.44 2.30 -8.59
N TYR A 137 13.17 2.69 -8.52
CA TYR A 137 12.14 1.93 -7.78
C TYR A 137 10.85 1.76 -8.56
N ARG A 138 10.45 0.50 -8.78
CA ARG A 138 9.11 0.12 -9.22
C ARG A 138 8.41 -0.66 -8.11
N PHE A 139 7.21 -0.24 -7.74
CA PHE A 139 6.34 -0.88 -6.76
C PHE A 139 5.09 -1.42 -7.46
N VAL A 140 4.78 -2.70 -7.24
CA VAL A 140 3.57 -3.35 -7.75
C VAL A 140 2.63 -3.68 -6.59
N ARG A 141 1.32 -3.50 -6.76
CA ARG A 141 0.33 -3.94 -5.77
C ARG A 141 0.08 -5.43 -5.94
N LEU A 142 0.19 -6.18 -4.85
CA LEU A 142 -0.20 -7.59 -4.80
C LEU A 142 -1.30 -7.72 -3.74
N GLY A 143 -2.44 -8.30 -4.12
CA GLY A 143 -3.56 -8.55 -3.22
C GLY A 143 -3.51 -9.96 -2.62
N ALA A 144 -4.33 -10.20 -1.58
CA ALA A 144 -4.48 -11.52 -0.97
C ALA A 144 -5.02 -12.55 -1.99
N ASP A 145 -5.91 -12.12 -2.88
CA ASP A 145 -6.51 -12.96 -3.93
C ASP A 145 -5.58 -13.15 -5.15
N SER A 146 -4.52 -12.35 -5.26
CA SER A 146 -3.63 -12.35 -6.43
C SER A 146 -2.64 -13.51 -6.41
N ILE A 147 -2.08 -13.84 -5.24
CA ILE A 147 -0.94 -14.75 -5.10
C ILE A 147 -0.95 -15.41 -3.71
N SER A 148 -0.84 -16.74 -3.65
CA SER A 148 -0.67 -17.46 -2.38
C SER A 148 0.69 -17.15 -1.72
N GLY A 149 0.67 -16.84 -0.43
CA GLY A 149 1.87 -16.68 0.41
C GLY A 149 2.41 -15.26 0.58
N LEU A 150 1.75 -14.23 0.04
CA LEU A 150 2.10 -12.82 0.25
C LEU A 150 0.99 -12.05 0.98
N PRO A 151 1.31 -11.26 2.02
CA PRO A 151 0.38 -10.25 2.55
C PRO A 151 0.02 -9.20 1.50
N ALA A 152 -1.21 -8.69 1.52
CA ALA A 152 -1.60 -7.61 0.63
C ALA A 152 -0.74 -6.34 0.86
N GLY A 153 -0.42 -5.62 -0.22
CA GLY A 153 0.33 -4.36 -0.17
C GLY A 153 1.21 -4.11 -1.40
N PHE A 154 2.10 -3.12 -1.30
CA PHE A 154 3.03 -2.81 -2.39
C PHE A 154 4.41 -3.46 -2.18
N TYR A 155 4.95 -3.99 -3.27
CA TYR A 155 6.22 -4.70 -3.32
C TYR A 155 7.15 -4.05 -4.32
N HIS A 156 8.34 -3.66 -3.87
CA HIS A 156 9.39 -3.19 -4.77
C HIS A 156 9.92 -4.37 -5.61
N THR A 157 9.83 -4.28 -6.93
CA THR A 157 10.38 -5.29 -7.84
C THR A 157 11.86 -5.00 -8.11
N THR A 158 12.74 -5.91 -7.68
CA THR A 158 14.20 -5.79 -7.85
C THR A 158 14.75 -6.58 -9.04
N TYR A 159 14.03 -7.61 -9.49
CA TYR A 159 14.30 -8.32 -10.75
C TYR A 159 13.00 -8.96 -11.27
N ASP A 160 12.75 -8.84 -12.57
CA ASP A 160 11.47 -9.23 -13.20
C ASP A 160 11.65 -10.30 -14.29
N GLY A 161 12.44 -11.35 -13.98
CA GLY A 161 12.67 -12.50 -14.86
C GLY A 161 11.64 -13.63 -14.70
N LYS A 162 12.00 -14.85 -15.10
CA LYS A 162 11.21 -16.06 -14.78
C LYS A 162 11.22 -16.32 -13.27
N ILE A 163 12.38 -16.14 -12.64
CA ILE A 163 12.52 -16.00 -11.20
C ILE A 163 12.35 -14.50 -10.86
N LYS A 164 11.18 -14.11 -10.37
CA LYS A 164 10.92 -12.72 -9.95
C LYS A 164 11.49 -12.50 -8.55
N THR A 165 11.96 -11.29 -8.25
CA THR A 165 12.41 -10.92 -6.88
C THR A 165 11.73 -9.64 -6.41
N LEU A 166 11.19 -9.71 -5.20
CA LEU A 166 10.42 -8.63 -4.58
C LEU A 166 10.97 -8.29 -3.20
N VAL A 167 10.78 -7.03 -2.80
CA VAL A 167 11.07 -6.53 -1.45
C VAL A 167 9.83 -5.82 -0.92
N ARG A 168 9.31 -6.27 0.22
CA ARG A 168 8.32 -5.51 0.99
C ARG A 168 9.06 -4.64 1.99
N MET A 169 9.04 -3.33 1.74
CA MET A 169 9.59 -2.33 2.64
C MET A 169 8.56 -1.98 3.71
N THR A 170 8.97 -1.90 4.97
CA THR A 170 8.10 -1.53 6.10
C THR A 170 8.78 -0.49 6.98
N LYS A 171 7.99 0.38 7.60
CA LYS A 171 8.44 1.20 8.74
C LYS A 171 7.46 1.08 9.89
N GLU A 172 7.96 0.70 11.07
CA GLU A 172 7.20 0.70 12.30
C GLU A 172 7.58 1.91 13.16
N ILE A 173 6.63 2.46 13.92
CA ILE A 173 6.94 3.45 14.94
C ILE A 173 7.28 2.69 16.22
N ARG A 174 8.51 2.83 16.72
CA ARG A 174 8.91 2.29 18.00
C ARG A 174 8.90 3.39 19.05
N GLU A 175 8.29 3.10 20.20
CA GLU A 175 8.32 3.95 21.38
C GLU A 175 9.35 3.43 22.39
N HIS A 176 10.12 4.34 22.96
CA HIS A 176 10.99 4.03 24.09
C HIS A 176 11.01 5.20 25.09
N ILE A 177 11.07 4.88 26.38
CA ILE A 177 11.16 5.87 27.45
C ILE A 177 12.64 6.15 27.72
N SER A 178 13.04 7.41 27.64
CA SER A 178 14.40 7.87 27.91
C SER A 178 14.31 9.23 28.59
N GLU A 179 14.99 9.39 29.73
CA GLU A 179 15.04 10.67 30.48
C GLU A 179 13.64 11.22 30.80
N MET A 180 12.75 10.36 31.31
CA MET A 180 11.34 10.66 31.63
C MET A 180 10.49 11.16 30.43
N THR A 181 11.03 11.08 29.21
CA THR A 181 10.36 11.52 27.98
C THR A 181 10.06 10.32 27.08
N VAL A 182 8.87 10.28 26.48
CA VAL A 182 8.54 9.31 25.43
C VAL A 182 9.20 9.75 24.12
N LYS A 183 10.16 8.97 23.64
CA LYS A 183 10.80 9.16 22.33
C LYS A 183 10.18 8.17 21.34
N ARG A 184 9.97 8.61 20.11
CA ARG A 184 9.40 7.84 18.99
C ARG A 184 10.37 7.85 17.82
N GLU A 185 10.50 6.73 17.12
CA GLU A 185 11.38 6.60 15.96
C GLU A 185 10.76 5.69 14.88
N PHE A 186 11.04 5.97 13.61
CA PHE A 186 10.70 5.07 12.51
C PHE A 186 11.80 4.02 12.31
N ILE A 187 11.51 2.76 12.65
CA ILE A 187 12.40 1.62 12.40
C ILE A 187 12.06 1.02 11.04
N ALA A 188 13.04 0.98 10.14
CA ALA A 188 12.90 0.38 8.82
C ALA A 188 13.10 -1.14 8.86
N GLY A 189 12.28 -1.87 8.10
CA GLY A 189 12.39 -3.31 7.88
C GLY A 189 12.21 -3.66 6.40
N ASN A 190 12.75 -4.81 5.99
CA ASN A 190 12.61 -5.35 4.64
C ASN A 190 12.35 -6.85 4.72
N TYR A 191 11.31 -7.32 4.02
CA TYR A 191 11.05 -8.74 3.79
C TYR A 191 11.33 -9.05 2.33
N PHE A 192 12.07 -10.13 2.07
CA PHE A 192 12.52 -10.47 0.72
C PHE A 192 11.77 -11.69 0.21
N TYR A 193 11.39 -11.69 -1.07
CA TYR A 193 10.65 -12.79 -1.67
C TYR A 193 11.19 -13.15 -3.06
N ILE A 194 11.16 -14.45 -3.36
CA ILE A 194 11.42 -14.99 -4.69
C ILE A 194 10.14 -15.61 -5.22
N GLY A 195 9.67 -15.12 -6.36
CA GLY A 195 8.60 -15.73 -7.15
C GLY A 195 9.16 -16.78 -8.11
N LYS A 196 8.67 -18.01 -8.03
CA LYS A 196 9.02 -19.13 -8.92
C LYS A 196 7.77 -19.97 -9.18
N ASP A 197 7.52 -20.28 -10.45
CA ASP A 197 6.40 -21.13 -10.89
C ASP A 197 5.02 -20.65 -10.37
N GLY A 198 4.83 -19.33 -10.27
CA GLY A 198 3.61 -18.67 -9.76
C GLY A 198 3.53 -18.53 -8.24
N VAL A 199 4.41 -19.19 -7.47
CA VAL A 199 4.42 -19.18 -6.01
C VAL A 199 5.56 -18.31 -5.48
N TYR A 200 5.31 -17.57 -4.40
CA TYR A 200 6.30 -16.70 -3.77
C TYR A 200 6.78 -17.26 -2.44
N TYR A 201 8.10 -17.23 -2.24
CA TYR A 201 8.79 -17.83 -1.10
C TYR A 201 9.61 -16.78 -0.35
N PRO A 202 9.54 -16.71 1.00
CA PRO A 202 10.41 -15.87 1.81
C PRO A 202 11.90 -16.19 1.58
N ALA A 203 12.70 -15.15 1.45
CA ALA A 203 14.07 -15.20 0.93
C ALA A 203 15.09 -14.49 1.86
N ASP A 204 14.74 -14.29 3.13
CA ASP A 204 15.46 -13.44 4.10
C ASP A 204 16.87 -13.96 4.48
N SER A 205 17.30 -15.09 3.92
CA SER A 205 18.66 -15.59 4.07
C SER A 205 19.20 -16.23 2.79
N LYS A 206 20.53 -16.16 2.63
CA LYS A 206 21.27 -16.89 1.59
C LYS A 206 20.95 -18.38 1.56
N ALA A 207 20.63 -18.99 2.72
CA ALA A 207 20.24 -20.40 2.80
C ALA A 207 18.84 -20.64 2.20
N ALA A 208 17.86 -19.77 2.50
CA ALA A 208 16.51 -19.83 1.93
C ALA A 208 16.54 -19.66 0.40
N VAL A 209 17.24 -18.64 -0.10
CA VAL A 209 17.42 -18.39 -1.54
C VAL A 209 18.00 -19.61 -2.27
N LEU A 210 19.07 -20.19 -1.72
CA LEU A 210 19.69 -21.38 -2.29
C LEU A 210 18.84 -22.65 -2.14
N LYS A 211 17.89 -22.70 -1.19
CA LYS A 211 16.89 -23.77 -1.07
C LYS A 211 15.81 -23.65 -2.14
N ILE A 212 15.32 -22.45 -2.43
CA ILE A 212 14.33 -22.17 -3.47
C ILE A 212 14.91 -22.51 -4.86
N LEU A 213 16.16 -22.11 -5.11
CA LEU A 213 16.86 -22.30 -6.40
C LEU A 213 17.75 -23.55 -6.42
N ALA A 214 17.25 -24.66 -5.85
CA ALA A 214 18.08 -25.81 -5.46
C ALA A 214 18.94 -26.43 -6.58
N GLY A 215 18.43 -26.48 -7.81
CA GLY A 215 19.08 -27.19 -8.93
C GLY A 215 20.45 -26.65 -9.36
N ARG A 216 20.86 -25.43 -8.97
CA ARG A 216 22.13 -24.81 -9.38
C ARG A 216 22.98 -24.26 -8.23
N LYS A 217 22.72 -24.67 -6.97
CA LYS A 217 23.35 -24.15 -5.72
C LYS A 217 24.86 -23.87 -5.81
N GLY A 218 25.65 -24.78 -6.39
CA GLY A 218 27.11 -24.63 -6.51
C GLY A 218 27.53 -23.45 -7.40
N MET A 219 26.87 -23.30 -8.55
CA MET A 219 27.11 -22.21 -9.51
C MET A 219 26.72 -20.86 -8.89
N LEU A 220 25.56 -20.79 -8.21
CA LEU A 220 25.09 -19.58 -7.53
C LEU A 220 26.08 -19.12 -6.43
N LYS A 221 26.61 -20.05 -5.63
CA LYS A 221 27.65 -19.74 -4.62
C LYS A 221 28.94 -19.22 -5.26
N LYS A 222 29.39 -19.82 -6.38
CA LYS A 222 30.60 -19.41 -7.12
C LYS A 222 30.43 -18.00 -7.71
N TYR A 223 29.29 -17.74 -8.34
CA TYR A 223 28.94 -16.44 -8.94
C TYR A 223 28.99 -15.30 -7.91
N LEU A 224 28.32 -15.44 -6.75
CA LEU A 224 28.38 -14.43 -5.68
C LEU A 224 29.83 -14.12 -5.24
N LYS A 225 30.68 -15.15 -5.12
CA LYS A 225 32.09 -14.98 -4.74
C LYS A 225 32.87 -14.24 -5.84
N GLN A 226 32.64 -14.56 -7.11
CA GLN A 226 33.29 -13.90 -8.25
C GLN A 226 32.88 -12.43 -8.37
N GLN A 227 31.60 -12.11 -8.17
CA GLN A 227 31.08 -10.74 -8.18
C GLN A 227 31.35 -9.96 -6.89
N LYS A 228 32.02 -10.58 -5.89
CA LYS A 228 32.30 -10.02 -4.55
C LYS A 228 31.03 -9.58 -3.77
N ILE A 229 29.86 -10.11 -4.13
CA ILE A 229 28.57 -9.75 -3.51
C ILE A 229 28.41 -10.46 -2.16
N ARG A 230 28.37 -9.68 -1.08
CA ARG A 230 28.09 -10.17 0.28
C ARG A 230 26.61 -10.01 0.61
N PHE A 231 25.91 -11.13 0.81
CA PHE A 231 24.48 -11.16 1.11
C PHE A 231 24.07 -10.36 2.36
N ARG A 232 24.98 -10.22 3.35
CA ARG A 232 24.71 -9.46 4.58
C ARG A 232 24.77 -7.93 4.40
N ASP A 233 25.44 -7.46 3.34
CA ASP A 233 25.61 -6.03 3.09
C ASP A 233 24.39 -5.47 2.38
N ASP A 234 23.96 -6.17 1.33
CA ASP A 234 22.76 -5.87 0.56
C ASP A 234 22.07 -7.20 0.15
N PRO A 235 21.08 -7.66 0.94
CA PRO A 235 20.29 -8.83 0.61
C PRO A 235 19.48 -8.64 -0.69
N GLY A 236 18.99 -7.42 -0.95
CA GLY A 236 18.14 -7.13 -2.11
C GLY A 236 18.90 -7.29 -3.43
N LEU A 237 20.07 -6.64 -3.53
CA LEU A 237 20.98 -6.81 -4.66
C LEU A 237 21.46 -8.25 -4.79
N ALA A 238 21.82 -8.90 -3.68
CA ALA A 238 22.29 -10.28 -3.72
C ALA A 238 21.21 -11.23 -4.25
N ILE A 239 19.95 -11.09 -3.81
CA ILE A 239 18.82 -11.90 -4.27
C ILE A 239 18.54 -11.64 -5.76
N ALA A 240 18.46 -10.38 -6.17
CA ALA A 240 18.23 -10.00 -7.57
C ALA A 240 19.31 -10.57 -8.50
N LYS A 241 20.60 -10.45 -8.13
CA LYS A 241 21.72 -10.99 -8.92
C LYS A 241 21.77 -12.53 -8.93
N ILE A 242 21.36 -13.20 -7.86
CA ILE A 242 21.22 -14.67 -7.86
C ILE A 242 20.10 -15.10 -8.82
N ALA A 243 18.96 -14.42 -8.80
CA ALA A 243 17.82 -14.72 -9.68
C ALA A 243 18.17 -14.46 -11.16
N GLU A 244 18.76 -13.30 -11.48
CA GLU A 244 19.24 -12.96 -12.82
C GLU A 244 20.21 -14.02 -13.37
N TYR A 245 21.17 -14.44 -12.56
CA TYR A 245 22.14 -15.46 -12.96
C TYR A 245 21.49 -16.86 -13.09
N TYR A 246 20.53 -17.21 -12.22
CA TYR A 246 19.77 -18.46 -12.31
C TYR A 246 18.91 -18.51 -13.59
N ASP A 247 18.26 -17.41 -13.95
CA ASP A 247 17.50 -17.25 -15.19
C ASP A 247 18.40 -17.48 -16.41
N LYS A 248 19.63 -16.95 -16.39
CA LYS A 248 20.61 -17.11 -17.47
C LYS A 248 21.08 -18.56 -17.67
N ILE A 249 21.42 -19.27 -16.58
CA ILE A 249 21.91 -20.67 -16.65
C ILE A 249 20.80 -21.73 -16.72
N SER A 250 19.53 -21.30 -16.72
CA SER A 250 18.35 -22.15 -16.94
C SER A 250 17.75 -21.97 -18.35
N ARG A 251 18.39 -21.14 -19.19
CA ARG A 251 18.11 -20.99 -20.64
C ARG A 251 19.12 -21.74 -21.52
N GLN A 252 20.08 -22.44 -20.90
CA GLN A 252 21.13 -23.28 -21.50
C GLN A 252 20.90 -24.72 -21.06
#